data_AF-A0A7C5PP76-F1
#
_entry.id   AF-A0A7C5PP76-F1
#
_cell.length_a   1.000
_cell.length_b   1.000
_cell.length_c   1.000
_cell.angle_alpha   90.00
_cell.angle_beta   90.00
_cell.angle_gamma   90.00
#
_symmetry.space_group_name_H-M   'P 1'
#
loop_
_entity.id
_entity.type
_entity.pdbx_description
1 polymer ?
#
loop_
_entity_poly.entity_id
_entity_poly.type
_entity_poly.pdbx_seq_one_letter_code
_entity_poly.pdbx_strand_id
1 'polypeptide(L)'
;MGVMGGGWGILLGLLLAFLSVSWWAERGERLGAQAKLSEARGEVRRLEGDQEAQLDRIQWLERELSKARLLTKKQNQLVEQVLEKKRREKPQNPVDPLVGRRSQESIRVLNAAFWGQGLGGFRFFEIRQVLEKGAGLLGVELALLGEAGTTKGMIHAERLRLILDRSKGVLKLRFEGARRYGRQGVETLRDPWEIDLEPREPKIMSLELGSLCELRGNWPPPSKPHNKKPEDLENRLLWTRRLNAFLRRAFPEEGLRVHQLARAENLSFFGLDLLGYSEKGILKSRYHAGRLEIWTDLDSDRVELRFFDGFYQDARQKLVFPEAGFQLVSPALKRQKAERFLAGFCRRYRSGG
;
A
#
# COMPACT_ATOMS: atom_id res chain seq x y z
N MET A 1 -5.80 -108.12 -12.84
CA MET A 1 -7.10 -107.48 -12.48
C MET A 1 -7.00 -107.10 -11.02
N GLY A 2 -7.20 -105.88 -10.56
CA GLY A 2 -7.53 -104.62 -11.18
C GLY A 2 -7.36 -103.59 -10.08
N VAL A 3 -6.46 -102.63 -10.29
CA VAL A 3 -6.17 -101.51 -9.39
C VAL A 3 -7.38 -100.58 -9.43
N MET A 4 -8.25 -100.61 -8.42
CA MET A 4 -9.30 -99.60 -8.21
C MET A 4 -9.56 -99.47 -6.70
N GLY A 5 -8.76 -98.64 -6.03
CA GLY A 5 -8.95 -98.34 -4.60
C GLY A 5 -8.31 -97.05 -4.11
N GLY A 6 -7.33 -96.49 -4.85
CA GLY A 6 -6.60 -95.29 -4.42
C GLY A 6 -7.22 -93.94 -4.82
N GLY A 7 -8.15 -93.90 -5.78
CA GLY A 7 -8.66 -92.64 -6.35
C GLY A 7 -9.59 -91.84 -5.44
N TRP A 8 -10.43 -92.52 -4.66
CA TRP A 8 -11.44 -91.87 -3.81
C TRP A 8 -10.86 -91.20 -2.57
N GLY A 9 -9.80 -91.78 -1.97
CA GLY A 9 -9.13 -91.18 -0.81
C GLY A 9 -8.37 -89.89 -1.16
N ILE A 10 -7.77 -89.83 -2.34
CA ILE A 10 -7.06 -88.64 -2.83
C ILE A 10 -8.06 -87.53 -3.18
N LEU A 11 -9.18 -87.87 -3.83
CA LEU A 11 -10.25 -86.91 -4.12
C LEU A 11 -10.88 -86.33 -2.85
N LEU A 12 -11.15 -87.16 -1.83
CA LEU A 12 -11.71 -86.70 -0.55
C LEU A 12 -10.71 -85.81 0.22
N GLY A 13 -9.43 -86.19 0.23
CA GLY A 13 -8.36 -85.40 0.83
C GLY A 13 -8.18 -84.03 0.17
N LEU A 14 -8.24 -83.97 -1.17
CA LEU A 14 -8.17 -82.71 -1.92
C LEU A 14 -9.40 -81.82 -1.67
N LEU A 15 -10.59 -82.40 -1.52
CA LEU A 15 -11.83 -81.65 -1.24
C LEU A 15 -11.81 -81.02 0.16
N LEU A 16 -11.31 -81.75 1.17
CA LEU A 16 -11.12 -81.24 2.53
C LEU A 16 -10.00 -80.19 2.60
N ALA A 17 -8.91 -80.37 1.84
CA ALA A 17 -7.86 -79.36 1.71
C ALA A 17 -8.40 -78.08 1.05
N PHE A 18 -9.23 -78.22 0.01
CA PHE A 18 -9.83 -77.07 -0.67
C PHE A 18 -10.83 -76.32 0.24
N LEU A 19 -11.69 -77.03 0.97
CA LEU A 19 -12.63 -76.44 1.92
C LEU A 19 -11.95 -75.77 3.12
N SER A 20 -10.83 -76.31 3.59
CA SER A 20 -10.06 -75.66 4.65
C SER A 20 -9.38 -74.38 4.14
N VAL A 21 -8.75 -74.42 2.96
CA VAL A 21 -8.15 -73.22 2.35
C VAL A 21 -9.19 -72.13 2.07
N SER A 22 -10.37 -72.49 1.55
CA SER A 22 -11.44 -71.51 1.30
C SER A 22 -11.99 -70.91 2.59
N TRP A 23 -12.16 -71.72 3.64
CA TRP A 23 -12.59 -71.24 4.96
C TRP A 23 -11.57 -70.31 5.62
N TRP A 24 -10.27 -70.60 5.50
CA TRP A 24 -9.20 -69.72 5.99
C TRP A 24 -9.12 -68.43 5.18
N ALA A 25 -9.32 -68.47 3.87
CA ALA A 25 -9.37 -67.29 3.01
C ALA A 25 -10.56 -66.38 3.38
N GLU A 26 -11.75 -66.94 3.51
CA GLU A 26 -12.96 -66.18 3.88
C GLU A 26 -12.85 -65.59 5.31
N ARG A 27 -12.23 -66.33 6.24
CA ARG A 27 -11.97 -65.84 7.60
C ARG A 27 -10.92 -64.72 7.60
N GLY A 28 -9.89 -64.81 6.75
CA GLY A 28 -8.89 -63.76 6.55
C GLY A 28 -9.50 -62.48 5.96
N GLU A 29 -10.39 -62.61 4.97
CA GLU A 29 -11.12 -61.47 4.40
C GLU A 29 -12.05 -60.80 5.41
N ARG A 30 -12.77 -61.60 6.23
CA ARG A 30 -13.63 -61.07 7.30
C ARG A 30 -12.83 -60.35 8.39
N LEU A 31 -11.67 -60.89 8.79
CA LEU A 31 -10.77 -60.24 9.74
C LEU A 31 -10.15 -58.95 9.17
N GLY A 32 -9.75 -58.97 7.89
CA GLY A 32 -9.24 -57.78 7.19
C GLY A 32 -10.31 -56.69 7.03
N ALA A 33 -11.56 -57.07 6.75
CA ALA A 33 -12.69 -56.15 6.68
C ALA A 33 -13.04 -55.56 8.06
N GLN A 34 -12.99 -56.36 9.12
CA GLN A 34 -13.17 -55.87 10.49
C GLN A 34 -12.05 -54.92 10.94
N ALA A 35 -10.80 -55.22 10.58
CA ALA A 35 -9.67 -54.34 10.85
C ALA A 35 -9.84 -52.98 10.15
N LYS A 36 -10.18 -52.98 8.85
CA LYS A 36 -10.46 -51.74 8.10
C LYS A 36 -11.64 -50.94 8.66
N LEU A 37 -12.70 -51.61 9.11
CA LEU A 37 -13.83 -50.94 9.77
C LEU A 37 -13.45 -50.34 11.13
N SER A 38 -12.57 -50.99 11.88
CA SER A 38 -12.07 -50.47 13.15
C SER A 38 -11.15 -49.27 12.97
N GLU A 39 -10.31 -49.30 11.92
CA GLU A 39 -9.42 -48.20 11.53
C GLU A 39 -10.22 -46.99 11.05
N ALA A 40 -11.20 -47.21 10.16
CA ALA A 40 -12.10 -46.16 9.69
C ALA A 40 -12.91 -45.53 10.84
N ARG A 41 -13.39 -46.33 11.81
CA ARG A 41 -14.05 -45.80 13.02
C ARG A 41 -13.10 -44.99 13.90
N GLY A 42 -11.83 -45.39 13.98
CA GLY A 42 -10.79 -44.64 14.69
C GLY A 42 -10.50 -43.29 14.03
N GLU A 43 -10.48 -43.25 12.70
CA GLU A 43 -10.27 -42.04 11.92
C GLU A 43 -11.46 -41.07 12.02
N VAL A 44 -12.70 -41.57 11.95
CA VAL A 44 -13.91 -40.76 12.18
C VAL A 44 -13.90 -40.12 13.56
N ARG A 45 -13.56 -40.86 14.62
CA ARG A 45 -13.46 -40.29 15.98
C ARG A 45 -12.38 -39.21 16.11
N ARG A 46 -11.27 -39.34 15.38
CA ARG A 46 -10.22 -38.29 15.35
C ARG A 46 -10.73 -37.04 14.65
N LEU A 47 -11.39 -37.19 13.51
CA LEU A 47 -11.99 -36.08 12.77
C LEU A 47 -13.09 -35.37 13.56
N GLU A 48 -13.91 -36.11 14.30
CA GLU A 48 -14.92 -35.55 15.23
C GLU A 48 -14.25 -34.74 16.35
N GLY A 49 -13.19 -35.28 16.97
CA GLY A 49 -12.43 -34.55 17.99
C GLY A 49 -11.74 -33.29 17.44
N ASP A 50 -11.21 -33.35 16.22
CA ASP A 50 -10.62 -32.19 15.55
C ASP A 50 -11.67 -31.12 15.21
N GLN A 51 -12.88 -31.53 14.82
CA GLN A 51 -14.00 -30.61 14.58
C GLN A 51 -14.46 -29.92 15.88
N GLU A 52 -14.59 -30.66 16.98
CA GLU A 52 -14.93 -30.09 18.29
C GLU A 52 -13.86 -29.09 18.75
N ALA A 53 -12.58 -29.44 18.63
CA ALA A 53 -11.48 -28.54 18.97
C ALA A 53 -11.46 -27.26 18.09
N GLN A 54 -11.84 -27.37 16.81
CA GLN A 54 -11.99 -26.21 15.94
C GLN A 54 -13.16 -25.32 16.34
N LEU A 55 -14.31 -25.91 16.71
CA LEU A 55 -15.48 -25.16 17.17
C LEU A 55 -15.19 -24.40 18.47
N ASP A 56 -14.52 -25.04 19.43
CA ASP A 56 -14.10 -24.40 20.69
C ASP A 56 -13.14 -23.23 20.43
N ARG A 57 -12.22 -23.40 19.48
CA ARG A 57 -11.29 -22.33 19.07
C ARG A 57 -12.03 -21.15 18.43
N ILE A 58 -13.04 -21.42 17.59
CA ILE A 58 -13.87 -20.38 16.98
C ILE A 58 -14.64 -19.62 18.06
N GLN A 59 -15.30 -20.32 18.99
CA GLN A 59 -16.02 -19.68 20.08
C GLN A 59 -15.10 -18.84 20.99
N TRP A 60 -13.89 -19.31 21.24
CA TRP A 60 -12.89 -18.55 21.99
C TRP A 60 -12.48 -17.26 21.24
N LEU A 61 -12.22 -17.35 19.94
CA LEU A 61 -11.90 -16.20 19.10
C LEU A 61 -13.04 -15.18 19.05
N GLU A 62 -14.30 -15.63 18.96
CA GLU A 62 -15.47 -14.75 18.99
C GLU A 62 -15.61 -14.02 20.33
N ARG A 63 -15.35 -14.72 21.45
CA ARG A 63 -15.32 -14.08 22.78
C ARG A 63 -14.23 -13.01 22.84
N GLU A 64 -13.02 -13.28 22.35
CA GLU A 64 -11.95 -12.28 22.32
C GLU A 64 -12.27 -11.09 21.40
N LEU A 65 -12.86 -11.33 20.24
CA LEU A 65 -13.29 -10.27 19.32
C LEU A 65 -14.40 -9.40 19.95
N SER A 66 -15.32 -10.00 20.70
CA SER A 66 -16.36 -9.26 21.42
C SER A 66 -15.77 -8.37 22.53
N LYS A 67 -14.78 -8.86 23.29
CA LYS A 67 -14.04 -8.07 24.29
C LYS A 67 -13.28 -6.93 23.64
N ALA A 68 -12.58 -7.19 22.52
CA ALA A 68 -11.87 -6.17 21.77
C ALA A 68 -12.81 -5.07 21.28
N ARG A 69 -13.99 -5.42 20.73
CA ARG A 69 -15.01 -4.44 20.32
C ARG A 69 -15.52 -3.60 21.48
N LEU A 70 -15.76 -4.21 22.64
CA LEU A 70 -16.16 -3.50 23.85
C LEU A 70 -15.08 -2.52 24.33
N LEU A 71 -13.81 -2.93 24.30
CA LEU A 71 -12.69 -2.07 24.62
C LEU A 71 -12.56 -0.89 23.65
N THR A 72 -12.69 -1.13 22.35
CA THR A 72 -12.69 -0.06 21.33
C THR A 72 -13.86 0.90 21.53
N LYS A 73 -15.05 0.39 21.84
CA LYS A 73 -16.22 1.24 22.15
C LYS A 73 -15.99 2.10 23.38
N LYS A 74 -15.43 1.54 24.45
CA LYS A 74 -15.05 2.29 25.67
C LYS A 74 -13.96 3.33 25.40
N GLN A 75 -12.95 2.99 24.60
CA GLN A 75 -11.92 3.96 24.18
C GLN A 75 -12.52 5.11 23.36
N ASN A 76 -13.40 4.82 22.41
CA ASN A 76 -14.05 5.85 21.61
C ASN A 76 -14.92 6.77 22.48
N GLN A 77 -15.66 6.22 23.45
CA GLN A 77 -16.44 7.01 24.41
C GLN A 77 -15.54 7.90 25.29
N LEU A 78 -14.40 7.39 25.76
CA LEU A 78 -13.43 8.19 26.52
C LEU A 78 -12.82 9.30 25.66
N VAL A 79 -12.50 9.02 24.39
CA VAL A 79 -12.02 10.02 23.44
C VAL A 79 -13.08 11.10 23.21
N GLU A 80 -14.33 10.72 23.00
CA GLU A 80 -15.45 11.67 22.85
C GLU A 80 -15.63 12.54 24.11
N GLN A 81 -15.60 11.96 25.30
CA GLN A 81 -15.68 12.72 26.56
C GLN A 81 -14.52 13.69 26.74
N VAL A 82 -13.29 13.28 26.39
CA VAL A 82 -12.11 14.16 26.42
C VAL A 82 -12.23 15.28 25.38
N LEU A 83 -12.75 14.99 24.19
CA LEU A 83 -13.00 15.98 23.15
C LEU A 83 -14.10 16.97 23.56
N GLU A 84 -15.19 16.50 24.16
CA GLU A 84 -16.25 17.35 24.70
C GLU A 84 -15.77 18.22 25.85
N LYS A 85 -14.98 17.67 26.77
CA LYS A 85 -14.36 18.44 27.86
C LYS A 85 -13.43 19.53 27.29
N LYS A 86 -12.59 19.20 26.31
CA LYS A 86 -11.76 20.18 25.58
C LYS A 86 -12.56 21.22 24.80
N ARG A 87 -13.77 20.87 24.30
CA ARG A 87 -14.68 21.82 23.63
C ARG A 87 -15.34 22.77 24.62
N ARG A 88 -15.65 22.32 25.84
CA ARG A 88 -16.23 23.14 26.92
C ARG A 88 -15.19 24.06 27.58
N GLU A 89 -13.92 23.65 27.62
CA GLU A 89 -12.82 24.43 28.22
C GLU A 89 -12.18 25.45 27.27
N LYS A 90 -12.44 25.38 25.95
CA LYS A 90 -11.96 26.41 25.01
C LYS A 90 -12.98 27.55 24.92
N PRO A 91 -12.61 28.82 25.19
CA PRO A 91 -13.46 29.94 24.83
C PRO A 91 -13.67 29.91 23.31
N GLN A 92 -14.92 29.78 22.88
CA GLN A 92 -15.33 29.92 21.48
C GLN A 92 -15.21 31.40 21.10
N ASN A 93 -13.98 31.85 20.84
CA ASN A 93 -13.85 32.97 19.92
C ASN A 93 -14.30 32.47 18.55
N PRO A 94 -15.20 33.18 17.85
CA PRO A 94 -15.62 32.79 16.52
C PRO A 94 -14.37 32.74 15.64
N VAL A 95 -13.92 31.53 15.30
CA VAL A 95 -12.85 31.34 14.32
C VAL A 95 -13.46 31.76 12.99
N ASP A 96 -12.96 32.86 12.44
CA ASP A 96 -13.36 33.33 11.11
C ASP A 96 -13.29 32.15 10.12
N PRO A 97 -14.41 31.78 9.46
CA PRO A 97 -14.45 30.63 8.55
C PRO A 97 -13.42 30.72 7.41
N LEU A 98 -12.93 31.91 7.08
CA LEU A 98 -11.83 32.10 6.13
C LEU A 98 -10.49 31.57 6.67
N VAL A 99 -10.24 31.73 7.97
CA VAL A 99 -9.03 31.19 8.64
C VAL A 99 -9.06 29.67 8.63
N GLY A 100 -10.21 29.06 8.92
CA GLY A 100 -10.40 27.61 8.86
C GLY A 100 -10.09 27.02 7.48
N ARG A 101 -10.57 27.66 6.40
CA ARG A 101 -10.29 27.23 5.01
C ARG A 101 -8.80 27.34 4.64
N ARG A 102 -8.14 28.45 5.03
CA ARG A 102 -6.70 28.64 4.78
C ARG A 102 -5.84 27.59 5.48
N SER A 103 -6.18 27.25 6.73
CA SER A 103 -5.51 26.19 7.48
C SER A 103 -5.68 24.82 6.83
N GLN A 104 -6.89 24.46 6.40
CA GLN A 104 -7.14 23.19 5.71
C GLN A 104 -6.39 23.08 4.38
N GLU A 105 -6.38 24.14 3.57
CA GLU A 105 -5.62 24.16 2.32
C GLU A 105 -4.12 24.02 2.58
N SER A 106 -3.61 24.70 3.61
CA SER A 106 -2.20 24.60 3.99
C SER A 106 -1.82 23.19 4.45
N ILE A 107 -2.68 22.53 5.23
CA ILE A 107 -2.50 21.12 5.60
C ILE A 107 -2.45 20.23 4.35
N ARG A 108 -3.33 20.47 3.37
CA ARG A 108 -3.35 19.73 2.10
C ARG A 108 -2.04 19.92 1.32
N VAL A 109 -1.59 21.16 1.17
CA VAL A 109 -0.35 21.51 0.47
C VAL A 109 0.87 20.89 1.18
N LEU A 110 0.98 21.04 2.50
CA LEU A 110 2.07 20.48 3.29
C LEU A 110 2.13 18.96 3.16
N ASN A 111 1.01 18.27 3.36
CA ASN A 111 0.97 16.81 3.26
C ASN A 111 1.29 16.33 1.83
N ALA A 112 0.80 17.02 0.80
CA ALA A 112 1.10 16.69 -0.58
C ALA A 112 2.60 16.89 -0.90
N ALA A 113 3.18 18.02 -0.50
CA ALA A 113 4.59 18.33 -0.72
C ALA A 113 5.50 17.34 0.04
N PHE A 114 5.26 17.10 1.33
CA PHE A 114 6.04 16.15 2.11
C PHE A 114 5.99 14.75 1.50
N TRP A 115 4.79 14.30 1.13
CA TRP A 115 4.62 12.99 0.53
C TRP A 115 5.31 12.87 -0.84
N GLY A 116 5.16 13.88 -1.71
CA GLY A 116 5.82 13.93 -3.02
C GLY A 116 7.34 13.93 -2.95
N GLN A 117 7.91 14.45 -1.85
CA GLN A 117 9.36 14.55 -1.64
C GLN A 117 9.96 13.40 -0.83
N GLY A 118 9.19 12.33 -0.56
CA GLY A 118 9.66 11.15 0.19
C GLY A 118 9.62 11.31 1.71
N LEU A 119 9.03 12.39 2.22
CA LEU A 119 8.90 12.70 3.65
C LEU A 119 7.56 12.23 4.22
N GLY A 120 6.99 11.14 3.67
CA GLY A 120 5.69 10.60 4.06
C GLY A 120 5.60 10.09 5.51
N GLY A 121 6.74 10.00 6.21
CA GLY A 121 6.79 9.74 7.65
C GLY A 121 6.24 10.89 8.52
N PHE A 122 5.93 12.05 7.92
CA PHE A 122 5.43 13.23 8.61
C PHE A 122 4.06 13.61 8.05
N ARG A 123 3.06 13.75 8.92
CA ARG A 123 1.68 14.09 8.51
C ARG A 123 1.07 15.15 9.39
N PHE A 124 0.69 16.27 8.80
CA PHE A 124 0.01 17.38 9.45
C PHE A 124 -1.47 17.06 9.62
N PHE A 125 -1.98 17.23 10.84
CA PHE A 125 -3.39 17.00 11.20
C PHE A 125 -4.13 18.30 11.49
N GLU A 126 -3.51 19.18 12.26
CA GLU A 126 -4.11 20.46 12.66
C GLU A 126 -3.08 21.59 12.50
N ILE A 127 -3.56 22.72 12.00
CA ILE A 127 -2.89 24.01 12.02
C ILE A 127 -3.97 25.00 12.44
N ARG A 128 -3.80 25.66 13.58
CA ARG A 128 -4.80 26.64 14.04
C ARG A 128 -4.78 27.89 13.16
N GLN A 129 -3.58 28.37 12.85
CA GLN A 129 -3.41 29.59 12.07
C GLN A 129 -2.14 29.52 11.23
N VAL A 130 -2.24 30.03 10.01
CA VAL A 130 -1.11 30.21 9.09
C VAL A 130 -0.71 31.68 9.15
N LEU A 131 0.54 31.97 9.52
CA LEU A 131 1.07 33.32 9.48
C LEU A 131 1.56 33.65 8.06
N GLU A 132 1.56 34.93 7.72
CA GLU A 132 1.94 35.36 6.37
C GLU A 132 3.43 35.17 6.08
N LYS A 133 3.76 34.93 4.81
CA LYS A 133 5.13 34.99 4.24
C LYS A 133 6.18 34.16 5.00
N GLY A 134 5.88 32.92 5.34
CA GLY A 134 6.83 32.00 5.99
C GLY A 134 7.10 32.32 7.46
N ALA A 135 6.38 33.27 8.07
CA ALA A 135 6.55 33.61 9.48
C ALA A 135 6.23 32.45 10.43
N GLY A 136 5.48 31.44 9.96
CA GLY A 136 5.28 30.18 10.65
C GLY A 136 3.81 29.75 10.71
N LEU A 137 3.59 28.63 11.38
CA LEU A 137 2.31 27.99 11.59
C LEU A 137 2.08 27.94 13.11
N LEU A 138 0.88 28.27 13.57
CA LEU A 138 0.53 28.26 14.99
C LEU A 138 -0.38 27.08 15.33
N GLY A 139 -0.15 26.51 16.51
CA GLY A 139 -0.92 25.38 17.06
C GLY A 139 -0.91 24.19 16.10
N VAL A 140 0.27 23.66 15.83
CA VAL A 140 0.47 22.58 14.87
C VAL A 140 0.41 21.22 15.55
N GLU A 141 -0.32 20.29 14.94
CA GLU A 141 -0.27 18.87 15.27
C GLU A 141 0.28 18.06 14.09
N LEU A 142 1.38 17.35 14.35
CA LEU A 142 2.14 16.58 13.38
C LEU A 142 2.28 15.14 13.87
N ALA A 143 1.82 14.16 13.11
CA ALA A 143 2.11 12.76 13.41
C ALA A 143 3.41 12.29 12.75
N LEU A 144 4.12 11.45 13.50
CA LEU A 144 5.26 10.67 13.04
C LEU A 144 4.77 9.26 12.69
N LEU A 145 4.89 8.88 11.43
CA LEU A 145 4.46 7.59 10.91
C LEU A 145 5.65 6.63 10.77
N GLY A 146 5.41 5.35 11.03
CA GLY A 146 6.33 4.26 10.71
C GLY A 146 6.20 3.79 9.27
N GLU A 147 7.05 2.84 8.86
CA GLU A 147 7.10 2.29 7.50
C GLU A 147 5.77 1.65 7.05
N ALA A 148 5.00 1.08 7.99
CA ALA A 148 3.67 0.52 7.73
C ALA A 148 2.53 1.57 7.80
N GLY A 149 2.84 2.86 7.91
CA GLY A 149 1.84 3.93 8.10
C GLY A 149 1.25 3.99 9.51
N THR A 150 1.77 3.20 10.45
CA THR A 150 1.35 3.23 11.86
C THR A 150 1.86 4.48 12.56
N THR A 151 1.02 5.14 13.35
CA THR A 151 1.43 6.32 14.13
C THR A 151 2.38 5.91 15.25
N LYS A 152 3.65 6.35 15.16
CA LYS A 152 4.68 6.15 16.19
C LYS A 152 4.57 7.19 17.31
N GLY A 153 4.05 8.37 17.00
CA GLY A 153 3.78 9.42 17.96
C GLY A 153 3.22 10.66 17.29
N MET A 154 2.85 11.65 18.10
CA MET A 154 2.40 12.96 17.67
C MET A 154 3.26 14.05 18.31
N ILE A 155 3.49 15.13 17.59
CA ILE A 155 4.12 16.34 18.07
C ILE A 155 3.05 17.43 18.03
N HIS A 156 2.84 18.07 19.17
CA HIS A 156 2.12 19.33 19.27
C HIS A 156 3.14 20.46 19.43
N ALA A 157 3.02 21.53 18.67
CA ALA A 157 3.85 22.71 18.84
C ALA A 157 3.02 23.98 18.81
N GLU A 158 3.40 24.95 19.64
CA GLU A 158 2.75 26.26 19.67
C GLU A 158 3.06 27.02 18.38
N ARG A 159 4.30 26.92 17.89
CA ARG A 159 4.72 27.45 16.60
C ARG A 159 5.64 26.49 15.87
N LEU A 160 5.47 26.41 14.55
CA LEU A 160 6.37 25.71 13.62
C LEU A 160 6.82 26.67 12.52
N ARG A 161 8.11 26.66 12.19
CA ARG A 161 8.65 27.30 10.98
C ARG A 161 9.27 26.24 10.08
N LEU A 162 8.97 26.36 8.79
CA LEU A 162 9.60 25.57 7.73
C LEU A 162 10.66 26.45 7.08
N ILE A 163 11.93 26.04 7.15
CA ILE A 163 13.05 26.81 6.62
C ILE A 163 13.81 25.93 5.63
N LEU A 164 13.77 26.26 4.35
CA LEU A 164 14.53 25.55 3.33
C LEU A 164 15.86 26.27 3.07
N ASP A 165 16.95 25.62 3.42
CA ASP A 165 18.30 26.07 3.05
C ASP A 165 18.58 25.66 1.60
N ARG A 166 18.51 26.63 0.69
CA ARG A 166 18.73 26.42 -0.75
C ARG A 166 20.17 26.03 -1.07
N SER A 167 21.12 26.41 -0.23
CA SER A 167 22.54 26.07 -0.47
C SER A 167 22.80 24.58 -0.21
N LYS A 168 22.11 24.00 0.76
CA LYS A 168 22.26 22.59 1.19
C LYS A 168 21.16 21.67 0.66
N GLY A 169 20.02 22.22 0.23
CA GLY A 169 18.84 21.44 -0.12
C GLY A 169 18.14 20.80 1.09
N VAL A 170 18.37 21.32 2.30
CA VAL A 170 17.82 20.77 3.56
C VAL A 170 16.62 21.60 4.02
N LEU A 171 15.52 20.93 4.32
CA LEU A 171 14.34 21.52 4.95
C LEU A 171 14.43 21.35 6.46
N LYS A 172 14.49 22.45 7.21
CA LYS A 172 14.44 22.45 8.66
C LYS A 172 13.02 22.70 9.16
N LEU A 173 12.55 21.84 10.05
CA LEU A 173 11.34 22.04 10.83
C LEU A 173 11.73 22.52 12.22
N ARG A 174 11.46 23.79 12.52
CA ARG A 174 11.76 24.39 13.81
C ARG A 174 10.49 24.57 14.63
N PHE A 175 10.39 23.82 15.72
CA PHE A 175 9.26 23.82 16.62
C PHE A 175 9.57 24.62 17.89
N GLU A 176 8.67 25.50 18.28
CA GLU A 176 8.70 26.28 19.54
C GLU A 176 7.55 25.78 20.44
N GLY A 177 7.80 25.66 21.76
CA GLY A 177 6.82 25.12 22.71
C GLY A 177 6.37 23.67 22.43
N ALA A 178 7.27 22.82 21.92
CA ALA A 178 6.89 21.50 21.40
C ALA A 178 6.75 20.41 22.48
N ARG A 179 5.71 19.59 22.36
CA ARG A 179 5.47 18.39 23.16
C ARG A 179 5.25 17.18 22.26
N ARG A 180 5.88 16.07 22.61
CA ARG A 180 5.74 14.78 21.93
C ARG A 180 4.85 13.85 22.75
N TYR A 181 3.89 13.23 22.09
CA TYR A 181 2.99 12.22 22.62
C TYR A 181 3.33 10.89 21.98
N GLY A 182 3.75 9.91 22.77
CA GLY A 182 4.11 8.57 22.30
C GLY A 182 3.58 7.49 23.23
N ARG A 183 3.95 6.24 22.94
CA ARG A 183 3.60 5.09 23.81
C ARG A 183 4.14 5.20 25.23
N GLN A 184 5.24 5.95 25.41
CA GLN A 184 5.91 6.14 26.70
C GLN A 184 5.37 7.34 27.49
N GLY A 185 4.37 8.06 26.97
CA GLY A 185 3.76 9.23 27.63
C GLY A 185 3.99 10.54 26.88
N VAL A 186 3.98 11.64 27.63
CA VAL A 186 4.15 13.01 27.12
C VAL A 186 5.54 13.52 27.50
N GLU A 187 6.30 13.92 26.49
CA GLU A 187 7.65 14.48 26.63
C GLU A 187 7.62 15.94 26.16
N THR A 188 8.18 16.86 26.95
CA THR A 188 8.39 18.24 26.51
C THR A 188 9.75 18.33 25.84
N LEU A 189 9.79 18.83 24.61
CA LEU A 189 11.01 18.93 23.83
C LEU A 189 11.75 20.24 24.16
N ARG A 190 13.06 20.26 23.92
CA ARG A 190 13.89 21.47 24.05
C ARG A 190 13.33 22.59 23.18
N ASP A 191 13.32 23.83 23.66
CA ASP A 191 12.86 24.98 22.86
C ASP A 191 14.06 25.83 22.37
N PRO A 192 14.23 26.08 21.05
CA PRO A 192 13.53 25.44 19.94
C PRO A 192 14.04 24.01 19.69
N TRP A 193 13.13 23.15 19.23
CA TRP A 193 13.47 21.81 18.75
C TRP A 193 13.48 21.79 17.23
N GLU A 194 14.52 21.22 16.63
CA GLU A 194 14.72 21.26 15.19
C GLU A 194 14.85 19.84 14.61
N ILE A 195 14.24 19.63 13.44
CA ILE A 195 14.43 18.43 12.61
C ILE A 195 14.94 18.87 11.25
N ASP A 196 16.07 18.29 10.83
CA ASP A 196 16.60 18.45 9.48
C ASP A 196 16.07 17.33 8.60
N LEU A 197 15.49 17.71 7.45
CA LEU A 197 14.92 16.79 6.47
C LEU A 197 15.58 17.01 5.11
N GLU A 198 15.88 15.90 4.42
CA GLU A 198 16.47 15.90 3.09
C GLU A 198 15.39 15.52 2.06
N PRO A 199 14.66 16.51 1.50
CA PRO A 199 13.72 16.24 0.43
C PRO A 199 14.43 15.76 -0.82
N ARG A 200 13.77 14.87 -1.58
CA ARG A 200 14.32 14.30 -2.83
C ARG A 200 14.62 15.37 -3.89
N GLU A 201 13.71 16.31 -4.09
CA GLU A 201 13.85 17.43 -5.02
C GLU A 201 13.57 18.76 -4.29
N PRO A 202 14.55 19.32 -3.55
CA PRO A 202 14.34 20.51 -2.71
C PRO A 202 13.86 21.73 -3.50
N LYS A 203 14.28 21.86 -4.76
CA LYS A 203 13.78 22.89 -5.69
C LYS A 203 12.27 22.78 -5.93
N ILE A 204 11.76 21.57 -6.18
CA ILE A 204 10.32 21.35 -6.35
C ILE A 204 9.59 21.64 -5.04
N MET A 205 10.12 21.15 -3.91
CA MET A 205 9.52 21.37 -2.61
C MET A 205 9.35 22.87 -2.31
N SER A 206 10.34 23.70 -2.69
CA SER A 206 10.25 25.16 -2.53
C SER A 206 9.09 25.79 -3.30
N LEU A 207 8.79 25.28 -4.50
CA LEU A 207 7.68 25.74 -5.33
C LEU A 207 6.34 25.25 -4.77
N GLU A 208 6.28 24.00 -4.32
CA GLU A 208 5.05 23.41 -3.76
C GLU A 208 4.66 24.03 -2.43
N LEU A 209 5.62 24.28 -1.53
CA LEU A 209 5.35 24.91 -0.24
C LEU A 209 5.05 26.40 -0.35
N GLY A 210 5.57 27.07 -1.39
CA GLY A 210 5.33 28.49 -1.64
C GLY A 210 5.57 29.36 -0.40
N SER A 211 4.56 30.13 -0.01
CA SER A 211 4.63 31.06 1.14
C SER A 211 4.62 30.39 2.51
N LEU A 212 4.43 29.06 2.60
CA LEU A 212 4.48 28.32 3.87
C LEU A 212 5.93 28.07 4.33
N CYS A 213 6.90 28.27 3.45
CA CYS A 213 8.31 27.98 3.71
C CYS A 213 9.18 29.24 3.56
N GLU A 214 10.04 29.48 4.54
CA GLU A 214 11.08 30.50 4.48
C GLU A 214 12.26 29.98 3.65
N LEU A 215 12.65 30.69 2.60
CA LEU A 215 13.72 30.29 1.69
C LEU A 215 15.04 31.01 2.01
N ARG A 216 16.03 30.30 2.54
CA ARG A 216 17.36 30.86 2.86
C ARG A 216 18.43 30.47 1.85
N GLY A 217 19.44 31.32 1.69
CA GLY A 217 20.57 31.09 0.79
C GLY A 217 20.19 31.10 -0.69
N ASN A 218 21.12 30.68 -1.55
CA ASN A 218 20.92 30.51 -2.99
C ASN A 218 21.16 29.06 -3.38
N TRP A 219 20.50 28.59 -4.44
CA TRP A 219 20.79 27.28 -4.98
C TRP A 219 22.25 27.22 -5.43
N PRO A 220 22.98 26.13 -5.15
CA PRO A 220 24.31 25.98 -5.69
C PRO A 220 24.25 26.07 -7.22
N PRO A 221 25.25 26.71 -7.85
CA PRO A 221 25.33 26.73 -9.30
C PRO A 221 25.33 25.28 -9.80
N PRO A 222 24.64 25.01 -10.93
CA PRO A 222 24.53 23.64 -11.44
C PRO A 222 25.95 23.06 -11.65
N SER A 223 26.22 21.94 -10.98
CA SER A 223 27.48 21.20 -11.10
C SER A 223 27.60 20.67 -12.53
N LYS A 224 28.22 21.45 -13.42
CA LYS A 224 28.28 21.28 -14.88
C LYS A 224 26.90 21.44 -15.55
N PRO A 225 26.83 22.05 -16.75
CA PRO A 225 25.59 22.18 -17.49
C PRO A 225 25.17 20.81 -18.00
N HIS A 226 24.36 20.09 -17.24
CA HIS A 226 23.32 19.32 -17.89
C HIS A 226 22.31 20.36 -18.40
N ASN A 227 22.20 20.44 -19.73
CA ASN A 227 21.14 21.15 -20.45
C ASN A 227 19.75 20.65 -20.00
N LYS A 228 19.33 21.01 -18.79
CA LYS A 228 17.95 20.90 -18.34
C LYS A 228 17.41 22.32 -18.36
N LYS A 229 16.72 22.67 -19.44
CA LYS A 229 16.11 23.99 -19.59
C LYS A 229 14.99 24.12 -18.54
N PRO A 230 14.68 25.32 -18.02
CA PRO A 230 13.53 25.54 -17.14
C PRO A 230 12.21 24.97 -17.71
N GLU A 231 12.08 25.00 -19.05
CA GLU A 231 10.99 24.39 -19.82
C GLU A 231 10.80 22.89 -19.53
N ASP A 232 11.88 22.16 -19.21
CA ASP A 232 11.83 20.72 -18.92
C ASP A 232 11.12 20.42 -17.60
N LEU A 233 11.21 21.33 -16.61
CA LEU A 233 10.57 21.14 -15.30
C LEU A 233 9.06 21.36 -15.38
N GLU A 234 8.63 22.46 -15.99
CA GLU A 234 7.20 22.77 -16.15
C GLU A 234 6.51 21.71 -17.01
N ASN A 235 7.16 21.28 -18.10
CA ASN A 235 6.67 20.21 -18.94
C ASN A 235 6.58 18.88 -18.16
N ARG A 236 7.60 18.54 -17.37
CA ARG A 236 7.58 17.36 -16.49
C ARG A 236 6.42 17.42 -15.49
N LEU A 237 6.19 18.56 -14.84
CA LEU A 237 5.08 18.72 -13.88
C LEU A 237 3.72 18.59 -14.57
N LEU A 238 3.55 19.22 -15.73
CA LEU A 238 2.34 19.12 -16.53
C LEU A 238 2.02 17.66 -16.87
N TRP A 239 3.00 16.94 -17.41
CA TRP A 239 2.83 15.53 -17.77
C TRP A 239 2.64 14.62 -16.57
N THR A 240 3.31 14.90 -15.46
CA THR A 240 3.09 14.15 -14.20
C THR A 240 1.65 14.28 -13.74
N ARG A 241 1.05 15.48 -13.79
CA ARG A 241 -0.37 15.69 -13.44
C ARG A 241 -1.31 14.99 -14.41
N ARG A 242 -1.07 15.12 -15.72
CA ARG A 242 -1.90 14.47 -16.76
C ARG A 242 -1.84 12.95 -16.67
N LEU A 243 -0.64 12.38 -16.53
CA LEU A 243 -0.45 10.95 -16.40
C LEU A 243 -1.08 10.42 -15.10
N ASN A 244 -0.94 11.12 -13.97
CA ASN A 244 -1.65 10.76 -12.75
C ASN A 244 -3.19 10.79 -12.89
N ALA A 245 -3.73 11.80 -13.58
CA ALA A 245 -5.17 11.89 -13.83
C ALA A 245 -5.66 10.74 -14.73
N PHE A 246 -4.87 10.39 -15.74
CA PHE A 246 -5.10 9.23 -16.60
C PHE A 246 -5.06 7.92 -15.79
N LEU A 247 -4.00 7.67 -15.02
CA LEU A 247 -3.78 6.43 -14.26
C LEU A 247 -4.92 6.16 -13.27
N ARG A 248 -5.39 7.20 -12.56
CA ARG A 248 -6.52 7.09 -11.62
C ARG A 248 -7.82 6.60 -12.27
N ARG A 249 -8.04 6.94 -13.55
CA ARG A 249 -9.24 6.50 -14.29
C ARG A 249 -9.04 5.19 -15.02
N ALA A 250 -7.82 4.94 -15.51
CA ALA A 250 -7.50 3.72 -16.23
C ALA A 250 -7.39 2.51 -15.27
N PHE A 251 -6.80 2.71 -14.10
CA PHE A 251 -6.48 1.65 -13.13
C PHE A 251 -6.91 2.05 -11.71
N PRO A 252 -8.22 2.21 -11.45
CA PRO A 252 -8.71 2.67 -10.14
C PRO A 252 -8.30 1.72 -9.00
N GLU A 253 -8.38 0.41 -9.22
CA GLU A 253 -8.09 -0.62 -8.21
C GLU A 253 -6.60 -0.74 -7.84
N GLU A 254 -5.72 -0.42 -8.78
CA GLU A 254 -4.26 -0.48 -8.59
C GLU A 254 -3.74 0.76 -7.85
N GLY A 255 -4.52 1.85 -7.82
CA GLY A 255 -4.13 3.10 -7.16
C GLY A 255 -2.82 3.69 -7.71
N LEU A 256 -2.51 3.47 -8.99
CA LEU A 256 -1.23 3.84 -9.60
C LEU A 256 -1.02 5.36 -9.59
N ARG A 257 0.19 5.77 -9.21
CA ARG A 257 0.63 7.16 -9.21
C ARG A 257 2.07 7.28 -9.67
N VAL A 258 2.35 8.32 -10.43
CA VAL A 258 3.69 8.73 -10.82
C VAL A 258 4.42 9.23 -9.58
N HIS A 259 5.49 8.51 -9.21
CA HIS A 259 6.43 8.89 -8.18
C HIS A 259 7.65 9.61 -8.77
N GLN A 260 8.11 9.16 -9.94
CA GLN A 260 9.17 9.81 -10.70
C GLN A 260 8.83 9.79 -12.18
N LEU A 261 9.16 10.89 -12.86
CA LEU A 261 9.17 11.00 -14.31
C LEU A 261 10.41 11.81 -14.67
N ALA A 262 11.30 11.31 -15.52
CA ALA A 262 12.46 12.09 -15.94
C ALA A 262 12.09 13.11 -17.02
N ARG A 263 11.35 12.67 -18.04
CA ARG A 263 10.88 13.50 -19.16
C ARG A 263 9.74 12.83 -19.92
N ALA A 264 9.02 13.61 -20.72
CA ALA A 264 8.01 13.13 -21.66
C ALA A 264 8.30 13.74 -23.05
N GLU A 265 8.57 12.90 -24.04
CA GLU A 265 8.87 13.31 -25.42
C GLU A 265 8.45 12.18 -26.38
N ASN A 266 8.17 12.52 -27.65
CA ASN A 266 7.90 11.53 -28.71
C ASN A 266 6.88 10.44 -28.32
N LEU A 267 5.74 10.85 -27.73
CA LEU A 267 4.65 9.96 -27.30
C LEU A 267 5.08 8.92 -26.23
N SER A 268 6.19 9.16 -25.55
CA SER A 268 6.80 8.26 -24.57
C SER A 268 7.17 9.01 -23.28
N PHE A 269 7.13 8.30 -22.16
CA PHE A 269 7.55 8.78 -20.84
C PHE A 269 8.83 8.05 -20.45
N PHE A 270 9.86 8.75 -19.98
CA PHE A 270 11.16 8.16 -19.69
C PHE A 270 11.54 8.28 -18.23
N GLY A 271 12.31 7.31 -17.73
CA GLY A 271 12.80 7.27 -16.35
C GLY A 271 11.64 7.37 -15.36
N LEU A 272 10.68 6.47 -15.50
CA LEU A 272 9.42 6.48 -14.79
C LEU A 272 9.44 5.53 -13.60
N ASP A 273 9.00 6.02 -12.44
CA ASP A 273 8.56 5.17 -11.33
C ASP A 273 7.06 5.40 -11.08
N LEU A 274 6.27 4.34 -11.14
CA LEU A 274 4.90 4.30 -10.66
C LEU A 274 4.82 3.52 -9.34
N LEU A 275 3.97 3.99 -8.43
CA LEU A 275 3.66 3.31 -7.18
C LEU A 275 2.16 3.05 -7.13
N GLY A 276 1.78 1.79 -6.89
CA GLY A 276 0.41 1.35 -6.68
C GLY A 276 0.09 1.26 -5.19
N TYR A 277 -1.05 1.81 -4.79
CA TYR A 277 -1.48 1.89 -3.40
C TYR A 277 -2.84 1.24 -3.23
N SER A 278 -3.04 0.59 -2.08
CA SER A 278 -4.37 0.19 -1.63
C SER A 278 -5.25 1.41 -1.33
N GLU A 279 -6.57 1.22 -1.22
CA GLU A 279 -7.51 2.25 -0.76
C GLU A 279 -7.12 2.84 0.61
N LYS A 280 -6.44 2.06 1.45
CA LYS A 280 -5.93 2.47 2.77
C LYS A 280 -4.60 3.24 2.70
N GLY A 281 -4.05 3.47 1.50
CA GLY A 281 -2.79 4.17 1.28
C GLY A 281 -1.53 3.35 1.53
N ILE A 282 -1.65 2.02 1.65
CA ILE A 282 -0.50 1.11 1.79
C ILE A 282 0.09 0.80 0.42
N LEU A 283 1.42 0.92 0.28
CA LEU A 283 2.15 0.58 -0.95
C LEU A 283 1.99 -0.92 -1.25
N LYS A 284 1.44 -1.25 -2.42
CA LYS A 284 1.21 -2.62 -2.90
C LYS A 284 2.20 -3.02 -3.98
N SER A 285 2.46 -2.11 -4.91
CA SER A 285 3.25 -2.38 -6.11
C SER A 285 4.11 -1.20 -6.52
N ARG A 286 5.20 -1.49 -7.23
CA ARG A 286 6.09 -0.53 -7.85
C ARG A 286 6.38 -0.96 -9.29
N TYR A 287 6.30 -0.01 -10.22
CA TYR A 287 6.71 -0.19 -11.60
C TYR A 287 7.84 0.79 -11.87
N HIS A 288 9.02 0.27 -12.19
CA HIS A 288 10.12 1.05 -12.72
C HIS A 288 10.23 0.78 -14.21
N ALA A 289 10.40 1.82 -15.02
CA ALA A 289 10.65 1.65 -16.45
C ALA A 289 11.57 2.75 -16.99
N GLY A 290 12.55 2.34 -17.80
CA GLY A 290 13.35 3.25 -18.61
C GLY A 290 12.46 4.03 -19.59
N ARG A 291 11.45 3.37 -20.14
CA ARG A 291 10.44 3.98 -21.02
C ARG A 291 9.04 3.39 -20.77
N LEU A 292 8.02 4.25 -20.76
CA LEU A 292 6.61 3.89 -20.78
C LEU A 292 5.96 4.50 -22.01
N GLU A 293 5.17 3.69 -22.72
CA GLU A 293 4.31 4.16 -23.80
C GLU A 293 2.85 3.80 -23.52
N ILE A 294 1.94 4.64 -23.99
CA ILE A 294 0.50 4.39 -23.85
C ILE A 294 -0.04 4.04 -25.22
N TRP A 295 -0.49 2.81 -25.35
CA TRP A 295 -0.95 2.23 -26.60
C TRP A 295 -2.47 2.17 -26.60
N THR A 296 -3.10 2.49 -27.73
CA THR A 296 -4.54 2.33 -27.91
C THR A 296 -4.81 1.49 -29.14
N ASP A 297 -5.57 0.41 -28.96
CA ASP A 297 -6.02 -0.44 -30.04
C ASP A 297 -7.14 0.25 -30.81
N LEU A 298 -7.02 0.26 -32.14
CA LEU A 298 -8.02 0.85 -33.01
C LEU A 298 -9.31 0.01 -33.10
N ASP A 299 -9.20 -1.31 -32.96
CA ASP A 299 -10.30 -2.24 -33.22
C ASP A 299 -11.03 -2.62 -31.92
N SER A 300 -10.28 -2.96 -30.86
CA SER A 300 -10.86 -3.35 -29.57
C SER A 300 -11.16 -2.19 -28.62
N ASP A 301 -10.79 -0.95 -28.99
CA ASP A 301 -10.92 0.27 -28.17
C ASP A 301 -10.22 0.18 -26.79
N ARG A 302 -9.27 -0.77 -26.67
CA ARG A 302 -8.48 -1.01 -25.47
C ARG A 302 -7.34 0.00 -25.34
N VAL A 303 -6.97 0.27 -24.10
CA VAL A 303 -5.85 1.14 -23.74
C VAL A 303 -4.85 0.31 -22.93
N GLU A 304 -3.57 0.41 -23.27
CA GLU A 304 -2.51 -0.38 -22.66
C GLU A 304 -1.36 0.53 -22.22
N LEU A 305 -0.80 0.24 -21.06
CA LEU A 305 0.50 0.75 -20.65
C LEU A 305 1.55 -0.27 -21.03
N ARG A 306 2.57 0.15 -21.78
CA ARG A 306 3.71 -0.69 -22.16
C ARG A 306 4.97 -0.16 -21.53
N PHE A 307 5.50 -0.91 -20.59
CA PHE A 307 6.71 -0.60 -19.84
C PHE A 307 7.90 -1.29 -20.51
N PHE A 308 9.00 -0.58 -20.68
CA PHE A 308 10.23 -1.08 -21.30
C PHE A 308 11.39 -0.85 -20.35
N ASP A 309 12.33 -1.79 -20.35
CA ASP A 309 13.62 -1.71 -19.64
C ASP A 309 13.44 -1.41 -18.16
N GLY A 310 12.86 -2.38 -17.44
CA GLY A 310 12.45 -2.12 -16.08
C GLY A 310 11.98 -3.33 -15.31
N PHE A 311 11.24 -3.07 -14.23
CA PHE A 311 10.70 -4.12 -13.40
C PHE A 311 9.37 -3.72 -12.78
N TYR A 312 8.56 -4.73 -12.51
CA TYR A 312 7.44 -4.70 -11.60
C TYR A 312 7.86 -5.35 -10.29
N GLN A 313 7.44 -4.80 -9.16
CA GLN A 313 7.69 -5.37 -7.85
C GLN A 313 6.45 -5.23 -6.98
N ASP A 314 6.07 -6.31 -6.30
CA ASP A 314 5.09 -6.31 -5.21
C ASP A 314 5.66 -7.02 -3.97
N ALA A 315 4.80 -7.26 -2.98
CA ALA A 315 5.20 -7.93 -1.74
C ALA A 315 5.66 -9.39 -1.93
N ARG A 316 5.31 -10.03 -3.05
CA ARG A 316 5.57 -11.46 -3.29
C ARG A 316 6.74 -11.67 -4.25
N GLN A 317 6.91 -10.78 -5.22
CA GLN A 317 7.86 -11.00 -6.30
C GLN A 317 8.36 -9.70 -6.93
N LYS A 318 9.51 -9.83 -7.61
CA LYS A 318 10.05 -8.84 -8.52
C LYS A 318 10.18 -9.46 -9.91
N LEU A 319 9.45 -8.92 -10.87
CA LEU A 319 9.48 -9.34 -12.27
C LEU A 319 10.23 -8.29 -13.07
N VAL A 320 11.42 -8.64 -13.56
CA VAL A 320 12.19 -7.80 -14.49
C VAL A 320 11.68 -8.08 -15.89
N PHE A 321 11.32 -7.05 -16.63
CA PHE A 321 10.88 -7.19 -18.03
C PHE A 321 11.95 -6.65 -18.99
N PRO A 322 12.29 -7.40 -20.06
CA PRO A 322 13.27 -7.00 -21.06
C PRO A 322 12.70 -5.95 -22.03
N GLU A 323 13.45 -5.60 -23.09
CA GLU A 323 13.02 -4.67 -24.15
C GLU A 323 11.70 -5.06 -24.84
N ALA A 324 11.30 -6.35 -24.79
CA ALA A 324 10.00 -6.79 -25.30
C ALA A 324 8.81 -6.17 -24.53
N GLY A 325 9.07 -5.68 -23.31
CA GLY A 325 8.18 -4.88 -22.51
C GLY A 325 7.17 -5.68 -21.68
N PHE A 326 6.67 -5.04 -20.62
CA PHE A 326 5.57 -5.52 -19.81
C PHE A 326 4.31 -4.72 -20.14
N GLN A 327 3.19 -5.42 -20.28
CA GLN A 327 1.92 -4.82 -20.69
C GLN A 327 0.92 -4.84 -19.55
N LEU A 328 0.29 -3.69 -19.31
CA LEU A 328 -0.85 -3.55 -18.40
C LEU A 328 -2.05 -2.97 -19.14
N VAL A 329 -3.11 -3.76 -19.28
CA VAL A 329 -4.33 -3.38 -20.02
C VAL A 329 -5.29 -2.66 -19.07
N SER A 330 -5.72 -1.46 -19.47
CA SER A 330 -6.68 -0.65 -18.71
C SER A 330 -8.05 -1.33 -18.69
N PRO A 331 -8.60 -1.68 -17.51
CA PRO A 331 -9.94 -2.25 -17.40
C PRO A 331 -11.08 -1.24 -17.67
N ALA A 332 -10.85 0.06 -17.48
CA ALA A 332 -11.93 1.05 -17.38
C ALA A 332 -11.95 2.13 -18.47
N LEU A 333 -10.82 2.39 -19.14
CA LEU A 333 -10.67 3.48 -20.10
C LEU A 333 -10.72 3.00 -21.55
N LYS A 334 -11.46 3.75 -22.37
CA LYS A 334 -11.57 3.62 -23.84
C LYS A 334 -10.66 4.61 -24.57
N ARG A 335 -10.31 4.36 -25.83
CA ARG A 335 -9.37 5.17 -26.64
C ARG A 335 -9.72 6.64 -26.65
N GLN A 336 -10.98 7.00 -26.94
CA GLN A 336 -11.39 8.41 -27.06
C GLN A 336 -11.14 9.20 -25.76
N LYS A 337 -11.35 8.56 -24.61
CA LYS A 337 -11.07 9.18 -23.30
C LYS A 337 -9.56 9.25 -23.04
N ALA A 338 -8.80 8.21 -23.38
CA ALA A 338 -7.33 8.22 -23.28
C ALA A 338 -6.71 9.38 -24.06
N GLU A 339 -7.11 9.53 -25.33
CA GLU A 339 -6.59 10.59 -26.21
C GLU A 339 -6.91 11.99 -25.68
N ARG A 340 -8.09 12.20 -25.09
CA ARG A 340 -8.44 13.48 -24.44
C ARG A 340 -7.56 13.77 -23.23
N PHE A 341 -7.28 12.77 -22.40
CA PHE A 341 -6.44 12.94 -21.21
C PHE A 341 -4.99 13.25 -21.54
N LEU A 342 -4.49 12.54 -22.54
CA LEU A 342 -3.09 12.57 -22.93
C LEU A 342 -2.85 13.54 -24.07
N ALA A 343 -3.89 14.23 -24.57
CA ALA A 343 -3.82 15.20 -25.66
C ALA A 343 -3.07 14.65 -26.89
N GLY A 344 -3.39 13.42 -27.30
CA GLY A 344 -2.75 12.75 -28.43
C GLY A 344 -1.41 12.07 -28.10
N PHE A 345 -0.98 12.05 -26.84
CA PHE A 345 0.21 11.30 -26.37
C PHE A 345 -0.05 9.79 -26.22
N CYS A 346 -0.79 9.22 -27.17
CA CYS A 346 -1.10 7.80 -27.28
C CYS A 346 -0.57 7.27 -28.61
N ARG A 347 0.13 6.14 -28.60
CA ARG A 347 0.47 5.40 -29.82
C ARG A 347 -0.74 4.59 -30.27
N ARG A 348 -1.02 4.63 -31.56
CA ARG A 348 -2.08 3.84 -32.19
C ARG A 348 -1.45 2.61 -32.82
N TYR A 349 -2.11 1.47 -32.64
CA TYR A 349 -1.73 0.22 -33.29
C TYR A 349 -3.01 -0.53 -33.64
N ARG A 350 -2.91 -1.42 -34.63
CA ARG A 350 -3.92 -2.44 -34.85
C ARG A 350 -3.48 -3.69 -34.11
N SER A 351 -4.38 -4.26 -33.32
CA SER A 351 -4.25 -5.66 -32.93
C SER A 351 -4.42 -6.52 -34.18
N GLY A 352 -3.33 -6.88 -34.85
CA GLY A 352 -3.37 -7.68 -36.09
C GLY A 352 -2.35 -8.80 -36.08
N GLY A 353 -2.85 -10.04 -35.98
CA GLY A 353 -2.11 -11.31 -35.99
C GLY A 353 -2.76 -12.31 -35.05
#